data_AF-A0A8S3U8H1-F1
#
_entry.id   AF-A0A8S3U8H1-F1
#
_cell.length_a   1.000
_cell.length_b   1.000
_cell.length_c   1.000
_cell.angle_alpha   90.00
_cell.angle_beta   90.00
_cell.angle_gamma   90.00
#
_symmetry.space_group_name_H-M   'P 1'
#
loop_
_entity.id
_entity.type
_entity.pdbx_description
1 polymer ?
#
loop_
_entity_poly.entity_id
_entity_poly.type
_entity_poly.pdbx_seq_one_letter_code
_entity_poly.pdbx_strand_id
1 'polypeptide(L)'
;MHKKEHICGEIYCKTCKDFYEVGHLCFMLPVEGDKFTEYTLNDDMDTVDEDETKNQVYIFFDFECTQDDLVECEDGFKPERGTSKCKNCKKSKCGTYEHKPNLCVVQQVCLECLKEDLTPLSVCENCGKNELIFSGMNTTYDFCQWLFSGENNGATVICHNFKGYDSFPILQYLYQNGVLPKIVPSGAKKHVYRSPVMQHTYD
;
A
#
# COMPACT_ATOMS: atom_id res chain seq x y z
N MET A 1 -10.86 8.73 33.79
CA MET A 1 -9.77 8.52 32.81
C MET A 1 -8.54 8.09 33.59
N HIS A 2 -8.19 6.80 33.54
CA HIS A 2 -6.96 6.30 34.16
C HIS A 2 -5.77 6.74 33.30
N LYS A 3 -4.86 7.54 33.85
CA LYS A 3 -3.57 7.86 33.21
C LYS A 3 -2.65 6.65 33.45
N LYS A 4 -2.30 5.91 32.39
CA LYS A 4 -1.22 4.91 32.43
C LYS A 4 0.07 5.64 32.83
N GLU A 5 0.89 5.02 33.68
CA GLU A 5 2.22 5.53 33.99
C GLU A 5 3.10 5.51 32.74
N HIS A 6 3.90 6.56 32.55
CA HIS A 6 4.80 6.66 31.41
C HIS A 6 5.96 5.66 31.56
N ILE A 7 6.17 4.83 30.55
CA ILE A 7 7.32 3.93 30.44
C ILE A 7 8.29 4.53 29.41
N CYS A 8 9.52 4.84 29.83
CA CYS A 8 10.57 5.33 28.93
C CYS A 8 10.87 4.28 27.86
N GLY A 9 10.74 4.65 26.59
CA GLY A 9 10.88 3.73 25.46
C GLY A 9 9.54 3.28 24.85
N GLU A 10 8.40 3.65 25.44
CA GLU A 10 7.09 3.46 24.80
C GLU A 10 6.64 4.73 24.04
N ILE A 11 6.03 4.54 22.87
CA ILE A 11 5.29 5.55 22.11
C ILE A 11 3.81 5.17 22.03
N TYR A 12 2.92 6.16 22.09
CA TYR A 12 1.48 5.93 21.89
C TYR A 12 1.15 5.88 20.39
N CYS A 13 0.65 4.76 19.88
CA CYS A 13 0.15 4.71 18.50
C CYS A 13 -1.30 5.21 18.43
N LYS A 14 -1.53 6.23 17.60
CA LYS A 14 -2.88 6.78 17.35
C LYS A 14 -3.79 5.81 16.59
N THR A 15 -3.23 4.90 15.80
CA THR A 15 -3.99 3.92 15.01
C THR A 15 -4.47 2.76 15.89
N CYS A 16 -3.56 2.12 16.63
CA CYS A 16 -3.88 1.03 17.56
C CYS A 16 -4.51 1.52 18.88
N LYS A 17 -4.41 2.83 19.17
CA LYS A 17 -4.92 3.49 20.39
C LYS A 17 -4.30 2.95 21.70
N ASP A 18 -3.09 2.41 21.64
CA ASP A 18 -2.35 1.90 22.80
C ASP A 18 -0.85 2.30 22.77
N PHE A 19 -0.10 1.98 23.83
CA PHE A 19 1.33 2.23 23.99
C PHE A 19 2.16 1.00 23.63
N TYR A 20 3.22 1.22 22.87
CA TYR A 20 4.12 0.17 22.37
C TYR A 20 5.56 0.65 22.38
N GLU A 21 6.54 -0.26 22.34
CA GLU A 21 7.97 0.10 22.27
C GLU A 21 8.33 0.94 21.02
N VAL A 22 9.42 1.71 21.09
CA VAL A 22 9.99 2.43 19.94
C VAL A 22 10.26 1.43 18.81
N GLY A 23 9.68 1.68 17.63
CA GLY A 23 9.68 0.72 16.53
C GLY A 23 8.36 -0.04 16.38
N HIS A 24 7.32 0.35 17.13
CA HIS A 24 5.96 -0.14 16.91
C HIS A 24 5.53 0.05 15.46
N LEU A 25 5.51 -1.09 14.80
CA LEU A 25 5.10 -1.35 13.46
C LEU A 25 3.57 -1.21 13.37
N CYS A 26 3.10 0.03 13.48
CA CYS A 26 1.68 0.41 13.45
C CYS A 26 1.13 0.34 12.02
N PHE A 27 1.28 -0.81 11.41
CA PHE A 27 0.77 -1.08 10.08
C PHE A 27 -0.72 -1.38 10.15
N MET A 28 -1.40 -1.35 9.01
CA MET A 28 -2.81 -1.71 8.96
C MET A 28 -3.03 -3.07 9.61
N LEU A 29 -3.57 -3.05 10.82
CA LEU A 29 -4.08 -4.27 11.43
C LEU A 29 -5.19 -4.82 10.53
N PRO A 30 -5.24 -6.14 10.30
CA PRO A 30 -6.43 -6.76 9.74
C PRO A 30 -7.64 -6.32 10.56
N VAL A 31 -8.79 -6.19 9.90
CA VAL A 31 -10.03 -5.81 10.59
C VAL A 31 -10.30 -6.84 11.69
N GLU A 32 -10.37 -6.41 12.96
CA GLU A 32 -10.64 -7.32 14.09
C GLU A 32 -11.96 -8.08 13.90
N GLY A 33 -11.94 -9.38 14.23
CA GLY A 33 -13.11 -10.25 14.34
C GLY A 33 -13.81 -10.56 13.01
N ASP A 34 -14.97 -11.21 13.11
CA ASP A 34 -15.86 -11.81 12.08
C ASP A 34 -16.12 -10.98 10.78
N LYS A 35 -15.57 -9.78 10.67
CA LYS A 35 -15.60 -8.93 9.48
C LYS A 35 -14.49 -9.25 8.48
N PHE A 36 -13.35 -9.80 8.91
CA PHE A 36 -12.33 -10.27 7.96
C PHE A 36 -12.84 -11.44 7.13
N THR A 37 -13.59 -12.35 7.75
CA THR A 37 -14.32 -13.43 7.09
C THR A 37 -15.38 -12.91 6.11
N GLU A 38 -16.03 -11.76 6.36
CA GLU A 38 -16.90 -11.13 5.35
C GLU A 38 -16.12 -10.69 4.09
N TYR A 39 -14.95 -10.07 4.23
CA TYR A 39 -14.17 -9.61 3.06
C TYR A 39 -13.59 -10.76 2.22
N THR A 40 -13.32 -11.92 2.84
CA THR A 40 -12.74 -13.09 2.17
C THR A 40 -13.79 -14.06 1.62
N LEU A 41 -15.02 -14.04 2.14
CA LEU A 41 -16.08 -15.01 1.78
C LEU A 41 -17.22 -14.43 0.94
N ASN A 42 -17.30 -13.10 0.74
CA ASN A 42 -18.51 -12.47 0.16
C ASN A 42 -18.53 -12.23 -1.37
N ASP A 43 -17.49 -12.55 -2.13
CA ASP A 43 -17.57 -12.53 -3.60
C ASP A 43 -17.35 -13.96 -4.14
N ASP A 44 -18.45 -14.69 -4.36
CA ASP A 44 -18.54 -15.88 -5.21
C ASP A 44 -17.71 -17.14 -4.82
N MET A 45 -17.53 -17.46 -3.54
CA MET A 45 -16.79 -18.66 -3.09
C MET A 45 -17.71 -19.74 -2.48
N ASP A 46 -18.51 -20.40 -3.31
CA ASP A 46 -19.32 -21.55 -2.88
C ASP A 46 -18.51 -22.84 -2.64
N THR A 47 -17.21 -22.90 -2.99
CA THR A 47 -16.37 -24.10 -2.79
C THR A 47 -14.88 -23.79 -2.75
N VAL A 48 -14.37 -23.13 -1.71
CA VAL A 48 -12.90 -23.02 -1.53
C VAL A 48 -12.44 -24.00 -0.50
N ASP A 49 -11.54 -24.87 -0.93
CA ASP A 49 -10.89 -25.86 -0.10
C ASP A 49 -10.25 -25.18 1.12
N GLU A 50 -10.42 -25.74 2.32
CA GLU A 50 -9.82 -25.19 3.55
C GLU A 50 -8.30 -24.99 3.41
N ASP A 51 -7.65 -25.79 2.56
CA ASP A 51 -6.22 -25.72 2.27
C ASP A 51 -5.81 -24.49 1.44
N GLU A 52 -6.67 -23.99 0.54
CA GLU A 52 -6.42 -22.76 -0.22
C GLU A 52 -6.52 -21.52 0.68
N THR A 53 -7.42 -21.52 1.67
CA THR A 53 -7.56 -20.39 2.59
C THR A 53 -6.35 -20.21 3.53
N LYS A 54 -5.68 -21.30 3.93
CA LYS A 54 -4.45 -21.23 4.74
C LYS A 54 -3.26 -20.63 3.99
N ASN A 55 -3.25 -20.78 2.67
CA ASN A 55 -2.18 -20.26 1.81
C ASN A 55 -2.47 -18.84 1.31
N GLN A 56 -3.61 -18.24 1.69
CA GLN A 56 -3.90 -16.86 1.35
C GLN A 56 -2.92 -15.90 2.03
N VAL A 57 -2.19 -15.15 1.20
CA VAL A 57 -1.27 -14.10 1.62
C VAL A 57 -1.94 -12.73 1.47
N TYR A 58 -1.67 -11.86 2.43
CA TYR A 58 -2.07 -10.46 2.45
C TYR A 58 -0.82 -9.58 2.39
N ILE A 59 -0.85 -8.58 1.52
CA ILE A 59 0.23 -7.63 1.32
C ILE A 59 -0.29 -6.25 1.68
N PHE A 60 0.26 -5.69 2.75
CA PHE A 60 0.02 -4.33 3.18
C PHE A 60 1.20 -3.48 2.75
N PHE A 61 0.97 -2.31 2.19
CA PHE A 61 2.07 -1.42 1.85
C PHE A 61 1.71 0.05 2.06
N ASP A 62 2.74 0.86 2.27
CA ASP A 62 2.66 2.31 2.32
C ASP A 62 3.82 2.94 1.54
N PHE A 63 3.55 4.05 0.86
CA PHE A 63 4.56 4.81 0.13
C PHE A 63 4.86 6.12 0.87
N GLU A 64 6.13 6.37 1.11
CA GLU A 64 6.61 7.71 1.45
C GLU A 64 7.14 8.38 0.18
N CYS A 65 6.85 9.67 0.02
CA CYS A 65 7.17 10.43 -1.18
C CYS A 65 8.03 11.66 -0.85
N THR A 66 8.97 11.99 -1.73
CA THR A 66 9.57 13.33 -1.75
C THR A 66 8.73 14.32 -2.54
N GLN A 67 8.97 15.61 -2.30
CA GLN A 67 8.31 16.76 -2.93
C GLN A 67 9.35 17.78 -3.41
N ASP A 68 10.45 17.30 -3.98
CA ASP A 68 11.60 18.17 -4.28
C ASP A 68 11.44 18.90 -5.62
N ASP A 69 10.66 18.32 -6.54
CA ASP A 69 10.56 18.80 -7.91
C ASP A 69 9.34 19.72 -8.11
N LEU A 70 9.60 21.00 -8.39
CA LEU A 70 8.57 21.96 -8.76
C LEU A 70 8.10 21.72 -10.20
N VAL A 71 6.80 21.52 -10.38
CA VAL A 71 6.20 21.34 -11.71
C VAL A 71 5.87 22.70 -12.30
N GLU A 72 6.57 23.09 -13.37
CA GLU A 72 6.33 24.34 -14.09
C GLU A 72 6.01 24.10 -15.57
N CYS A 73 5.26 25.01 -16.19
CA CYS A 73 5.19 25.08 -17.64
C CYS A 73 6.44 25.78 -18.19
N GLU A 74 6.66 25.71 -19.50
CA GLU A 74 7.80 26.35 -20.18
C GLU A 74 7.92 27.85 -19.88
N ASP A 75 6.79 28.55 -19.72
CA ASP A 75 6.73 29.98 -19.38
C ASP A 75 6.87 30.28 -17.86
N GLY A 76 7.20 29.27 -17.04
CA GLY A 76 7.24 29.33 -15.58
C GLY A 76 5.86 29.38 -14.92
N PHE A 77 5.80 29.07 -13.63
CA PHE A 77 4.55 29.20 -12.87
C PHE A 77 4.22 30.67 -12.58
N LYS A 78 2.97 31.06 -12.85
CA LYS A 78 2.44 32.37 -12.47
C LYS A 78 1.05 32.22 -11.86
N PRO A 79 0.82 32.53 -10.57
CA PRO A 79 -0.49 32.32 -9.96
C PRO A 79 -1.55 33.26 -10.55
N GLU A 80 -2.73 32.73 -10.87
CA GLU A 80 -3.90 33.52 -11.27
C GLU A 80 -4.75 33.86 -10.03
N ARG A 81 -4.93 35.16 -9.76
CA ARG A 81 -5.65 35.65 -8.57
C ARG A 81 -7.05 35.04 -8.49
N GLY A 82 -7.38 34.47 -7.33
CA GLY A 82 -8.68 33.86 -7.07
C GLY A 82 -8.84 32.43 -7.63
N THR A 83 -7.77 31.81 -8.14
CA THR A 83 -7.79 30.43 -8.63
C THR A 83 -6.57 29.64 -8.17
N SER A 84 -6.67 28.31 -8.17
CA SER A 84 -5.55 27.38 -7.96
C SER A 84 -4.79 27.04 -9.25
N LYS A 85 -4.92 27.87 -10.30
CA LYS A 85 -4.38 27.60 -11.64
C LYS A 85 -3.25 28.55 -12.00
N CYS A 86 -2.35 28.07 -12.86
CA CYS A 86 -1.33 28.90 -13.47
C CYS A 86 -1.93 29.83 -14.55
N LYS A 87 -1.57 31.11 -14.55
CA LYS A 87 -1.98 32.11 -15.54
C LYS A 87 -1.49 31.76 -16.95
N ASN A 88 -0.30 31.15 -17.06
CA ASN A 88 0.36 30.85 -18.32
C ASN A 88 -0.27 29.63 -19.01
N CYS A 89 -0.33 28.48 -18.31
CA CYS A 89 -0.82 27.23 -18.91
C CYS A 89 -2.24 26.82 -18.47
N LYS A 90 -2.88 27.54 -17.54
CA LYS A 90 -4.21 27.27 -16.98
C LYS A 90 -4.36 25.92 -16.25
N LYS A 91 -3.26 25.17 -16.05
CA LYS A 91 -3.23 23.92 -15.29
C LYS A 91 -3.05 24.18 -13.80
N SER A 92 -3.70 23.37 -12.98
CA SER A 92 -3.57 23.37 -11.51
C SER A 92 -2.33 22.64 -10.99
N LYS A 93 -1.75 21.71 -11.78
CA LYS A 93 -0.48 21.03 -11.45
C LYS A 93 0.73 21.97 -11.60
N CYS A 94 0.62 23.04 -12.39
CA CYS A 94 1.70 23.99 -12.55
C CYS A 94 1.80 24.87 -11.30
N GLY A 95 2.98 24.92 -10.68
CA GLY A 95 3.23 25.55 -9.38
C GLY A 95 3.09 24.60 -8.19
N THR A 96 2.81 23.31 -8.42
CA THR A 96 2.80 22.29 -7.36
C THR A 96 4.08 21.47 -7.36
N TYR A 97 4.41 20.85 -6.23
CA TYR A 97 5.51 19.90 -6.14
C TYR A 97 5.06 18.49 -6.55
N GLU A 98 5.91 17.79 -7.30
CA GLU A 98 5.66 16.42 -7.70
C GLU A 98 5.93 15.46 -6.56
N HIS A 99 4.95 14.62 -6.23
CA HIS A 99 5.15 13.50 -5.31
C HIS A 99 5.87 12.36 -6.02
N LYS A 100 7.06 12.00 -5.54
CA LYS A 100 7.82 10.86 -6.05
C LYS A 100 8.07 9.86 -4.93
N PRO A 101 7.52 8.63 -5.01
CA PRO A 101 7.80 7.62 -4.01
C PRO A 101 9.29 7.31 -3.94
N ASN A 102 9.86 7.39 -2.74
CA ASN A 102 11.28 7.14 -2.48
C ASN A 102 11.52 6.10 -1.38
N LEU A 103 10.46 5.66 -0.71
CA LEU A 103 10.45 4.54 0.21
C LEU A 103 9.07 3.85 0.13
N CYS A 104 9.09 2.52 0.08
CA CYS A 104 7.91 1.69 0.21
C CYS A 104 8.19 0.65 1.29
N VAL A 105 7.35 0.64 2.32
CA VAL A 105 7.41 -0.37 3.37
C VAL A 105 6.26 -1.34 3.15
N VAL A 106 6.60 -2.61 3.07
CA VAL A 106 5.66 -3.69 2.79
C VAL A 106 5.63 -4.64 3.97
N GLN A 107 4.42 -5.02 4.36
CA GLN A 107 4.18 -6.15 5.22
C GLN A 107 3.47 -7.28 4.49
N GLN A 108 4.04 -8.47 4.57
CA GLN A 108 3.50 -9.69 3.99
C GLN A 108 3.14 -10.68 5.09
N VAL A 109 1.89 -11.14 5.11
CA VAL A 109 1.35 -11.97 6.19
C VAL A 109 0.33 -12.99 5.68
N CYS A 110 0.38 -14.21 6.19
CA CYS A 110 -0.68 -15.20 6.07
C CYS A 110 -1.66 -15.11 7.25
N LEU A 111 -2.73 -15.91 7.23
CA LEU A 111 -3.72 -15.94 8.32
C LEU A 111 -3.13 -16.25 9.70
N GLU A 112 -2.06 -17.04 9.77
CA GLU A 112 -1.39 -17.34 11.05
C GLU A 112 -0.51 -16.17 11.50
N CYS A 113 0.27 -15.57 10.59
CA CYS A 113 1.08 -14.39 10.91
C CYS A 113 0.24 -13.19 11.36
N LEU A 114 -1.02 -13.08 10.92
CA LEU A 114 -1.94 -12.03 11.36
C LEU A 114 -2.30 -12.11 12.85
N LYS A 115 -2.10 -13.26 13.50
CA LYS A 115 -2.45 -13.48 14.91
C LYS A 115 -1.27 -13.22 15.86
N GLU A 116 -0.08 -13.00 15.31
CA GLU A 116 1.17 -12.93 16.06
C GLU A 116 1.74 -11.51 16.06
N ASP A 117 2.53 -11.18 17.10
CA ASP A 117 3.29 -9.93 17.14
C ASP A 117 4.53 -10.05 16.23
N LEU A 118 4.46 -9.44 15.05
CA LEU A 118 5.55 -9.48 14.07
C LEU A 118 6.60 -8.40 14.31
N THR A 119 7.85 -8.76 14.03
CA THR A 119 9.02 -7.86 14.07
C THR A 119 9.62 -7.73 12.66
N PRO A 120 10.47 -6.72 12.39
CA PRO A 120 11.19 -6.60 11.11
C PRO A 120 12.05 -7.83 10.73
N LEU A 121 12.37 -8.67 11.71
CA LEU A 121 13.17 -9.89 11.56
C LEU A 121 12.31 -11.15 11.43
N SER A 122 10.98 -11.03 11.54
CA SER A 122 10.07 -12.16 11.43
C SER A 122 10.11 -12.75 10.00
N VAL A 123 10.22 -14.07 9.94
CA VAL A 123 10.19 -14.86 8.70
C VAL A 123 9.21 -16.01 8.91
N CYS A 124 8.39 -16.28 7.90
CA CYS A 124 7.40 -17.33 7.86
C CYS A 124 7.75 -18.33 6.76
N GLU A 125 7.53 -19.63 7.00
CA GLU A 125 7.71 -20.66 5.97
C GLU A 125 6.67 -20.56 4.84
N ASN A 126 5.47 -20.03 5.13
CA ASN A 126 4.39 -19.88 4.16
C ASN A 126 4.48 -18.56 3.38
N CYS A 127 4.68 -17.44 4.08
CA CYS A 127 4.66 -16.10 3.47
C CYS A 127 6.03 -15.41 3.48
N GLY A 128 7.12 -16.11 3.73
CA GLY A 128 8.47 -15.56 3.65
C GLY A 128 8.75 -14.45 4.66
N LYS A 129 9.61 -13.48 4.30
CA LYS A 129 9.96 -12.35 5.17
C LYS A 129 8.76 -11.43 5.33
N ASN A 130 8.39 -11.13 6.58
CA ASN A 130 7.20 -10.35 6.86
C ASN A 130 7.36 -8.86 6.55
N GLU A 131 8.59 -8.33 6.50
CA GLU A 131 8.87 -6.94 6.14
C GLU A 131 9.82 -6.84 4.95
N LEU A 132 9.40 -6.12 3.91
CA LEU A 132 10.24 -5.74 2.78
C LEU A 132 10.27 -4.21 2.66
N ILE A 133 11.45 -3.67 2.38
CA ILE A 133 11.67 -2.24 2.21
C ILE A 133 12.27 -2.01 0.83
N PHE A 134 11.58 -1.22 0.02
CA PHE A 134 12.06 -0.71 -1.26
C PHE A 134 12.40 0.77 -1.06
N SER A 135 13.59 1.22 -1.49
CA SER A 135 13.96 2.63 -1.33
C SER A 135 14.84 3.13 -2.47
N GLY A 136 14.86 4.45 -2.67
CA GLY A 136 15.61 5.12 -3.72
C GLY A 136 14.76 5.48 -4.94
N MET A 137 15.41 5.92 -6.02
CA MET A 137 14.72 6.51 -7.18
C MET A 137 13.82 5.52 -7.94
N ASN A 138 14.11 4.22 -7.84
CA ASN A 138 13.35 3.16 -8.50
C ASN A 138 12.32 2.49 -7.57
N THR A 139 12.04 3.05 -6.39
CA THR A 139 11.16 2.46 -5.36
C THR A 139 9.86 1.91 -5.94
N THR A 140 9.17 2.69 -6.78
CA THR A 140 7.90 2.25 -7.40
C THR A 140 8.11 1.05 -8.32
N TYR A 141 9.16 1.07 -9.14
CA TYR A 141 9.44 0.02 -10.11
C TYR A 141 9.83 -1.28 -9.40
N ASP A 142 10.76 -1.22 -8.45
CA ASP A 142 11.26 -2.39 -7.72
C ASP A 142 10.13 -3.04 -6.91
N PHE A 143 9.31 -2.23 -6.24
CA PHE A 143 8.12 -2.71 -5.54
C PHE A 143 7.12 -3.37 -6.49
N CYS A 144 6.80 -2.75 -7.63
CA CYS A 144 5.82 -3.31 -8.56
C CYS A 144 6.33 -4.58 -9.25
N GLN A 145 7.61 -4.65 -9.59
CA GLN A 145 8.22 -5.87 -10.13
C GLN A 145 8.09 -7.03 -9.15
N TRP A 146 8.35 -6.79 -7.87
CA TRP A 146 8.13 -7.76 -6.82
C TRP A 146 6.63 -8.10 -6.67
N LEU A 147 5.77 -7.10 -6.53
CA LEU A 147 4.34 -7.28 -6.26
C LEU A 147 3.61 -8.11 -7.33
N PHE A 148 3.98 -7.91 -8.60
CA PHE A 148 3.38 -8.61 -9.73
C PHE A 148 4.21 -9.80 -10.21
N SER A 149 5.22 -10.20 -9.44
CA SER A 149 5.97 -11.43 -9.66
C SER A 149 5.09 -12.66 -9.44
N GLY A 150 5.53 -13.81 -9.97
CA GLY A 150 4.81 -15.08 -9.76
C GLY A 150 4.68 -15.50 -8.30
N GLU A 151 5.56 -15.01 -7.41
CA GLU A 151 5.56 -15.38 -5.99
C GLU A 151 4.38 -14.78 -5.22
N ASN A 152 3.82 -13.68 -5.72
CA ASN A 152 2.74 -12.92 -5.09
C ASN A 152 1.39 -13.13 -5.80
N ASN A 153 1.30 -14.12 -6.69
CA ASN A 153 0.07 -14.43 -7.42
C ASN A 153 -1.09 -14.73 -6.47
N GLY A 154 -2.24 -14.07 -6.67
CA GLY A 154 -3.42 -14.30 -5.86
C GLY A 154 -3.35 -13.70 -4.45
N ALA A 155 -2.25 -13.03 -4.10
CA ALA A 155 -2.16 -12.28 -2.86
C ALA A 155 -3.20 -11.15 -2.82
N THR A 156 -3.75 -10.91 -1.64
CA THR A 156 -4.72 -9.85 -1.39
C THR A 156 -3.96 -8.59 -0.98
N VAL A 157 -3.94 -7.58 -1.84
CA VAL A 157 -3.15 -6.36 -1.65
C VAL A 157 -4.03 -5.25 -1.06
N ILE A 158 -3.54 -4.60 -0.01
CA ILE A 158 -4.27 -3.60 0.78
C ILE A 158 -3.35 -2.40 1.03
N CYS A 159 -3.82 -1.18 0.75
CA CYS A 159 -3.08 0.05 1.06
C CYS A 159 -3.98 1.12 1.71
N HIS A 160 -3.35 2.07 2.41
CA HIS A 160 -4.05 3.05 3.23
C HIS A 160 -4.94 4.00 2.43
N ASN A 161 -4.58 4.33 1.19
CA ASN A 161 -5.31 5.32 0.39
C ASN A 161 -5.30 5.02 -1.11
N PHE A 162 -5.80 3.84 -1.50
CA PHE A 162 -5.92 3.47 -2.92
C PHE A 162 -6.85 4.42 -3.72
N LYS A 163 -7.90 5.00 -3.11
CA LYS A 163 -8.75 6.03 -3.76
C LYS A 163 -8.03 7.36 -3.98
N GLY A 164 -6.86 7.55 -3.37
CA GLY A 164 -6.06 8.76 -3.41
C GLY A 164 -4.71 8.53 -4.09
N TYR A 165 -3.63 8.87 -3.39
CA TYR A 165 -2.30 9.00 -3.97
C TYR A 165 -1.62 7.66 -4.27
N ASP A 166 -1.84 6.61 -3.46
CA ASP A 166 -1.08 5.36 -3.54
C ASP A 166 -1.36 4.55 -4.81
N SER A 167 -2.52 4.74 -5.44
CA SER A 167 -2.87 4.06 -6.68
C SER A 167 -2.17 4.64 -7.90
N PHE A 168 -1.79 5.93 -7.89
CA PHE A 168 -1.18 6.57 -9.05
C PHE A 168 0.14 5.91 -9.47
N PRO A 169 1.12 5.68 -8.56
CA PRO A 169 2.37 5.01 -8.91
C PRO A 169 2.15 3.59 -9.47
N ILE A 170 1.24 2.83 -8.86
CA ILE A 170 0.93 1.45 -9.28
C ILE A 170 0.23 1.44 -10.64
N LEU A 171 -0.81 2.25 -10.82
CA LEU A 171 -1.53 2.35 -12.09
C LEU A 171 -0.60 2.82 -13.20
N GLN A 172 0.27 3.80 -12.93
CA GLN A 172 1.28 4.27 -13.89
C GLN A 172 2.21 3.13 -14.33
N TYR A 173 2.69 2.32 -13.38
CA TYR A 173 3.51 1.14 -13.69
C TYR A 173 2.73 0.13 -14.55
N LEU A 174 1.49 -0.20 -14.19
CA LEU A 174 0.65 -1.12 -14.95
C LEU A 174 0.43 -0.64 -16.39
N TYR A 175 0.09 0.64 -16.57
CA TYR A 175 -0.08 1.25 -17.90
C TYR A 175 1.20 1.21 -18.74
N GLN A 176 2.37 1.50 -18.13
CA GLN A 176 3.66 1.45 -18.82
C GLN A 176 4.04 0.03 -19.26
N ASN A 177 3.57 -0.99 -18.55
CA ASN A 177 3.79 -2.40 -18.89
C ASN A 177 2.64 -3.00 -19.71
N GLY A 178 1.70 -2.18 -20.20
CA GLY A 178 0.59 -2.63 -21.04
C GLY A 178 -0.45 -3.49 -20.31
N VAL A 179 -0.47 -3.45 -18.98
CA VAL A 179 -1.39 -4.23 -18.14
C VAL A 179 -2.56 -3.37 -17.73
N LEU A 180 -3.77 -3.80 -18.09
CA LEU A 180 -5.01 -3.17 -17.66
C LEU A 180 -5.55 -3.87 -16.41
N PRO A 181 -5.50 -3.26 -15.21
CA PRO A 181 -6.02 -3.89 -14.01
C PRO A 181 -7.55 -4.02 -14.07
N LYS A 182 -8.08 -5.16 -13.61
CA LYS A 182 -9.50 -5.30 -13.29
C LYS A 182 -9.76 -4.60 -11.95
N ILE A 183 -10.27 -3.37 -12.01
CA ILE A 183 -10.61 -2.61 -10.80
C ILE A 183 -11.91 -3.16 -10.21
N VAL A 184 -11.88 -3.59 -8.94
CA VAL A 184 -13.08 -3.95 -8.18
C VAL A 184 -13.53 -2.72 -7.38
N PRO A 185 -14.63 -2.04 -7.76
CA PRO A 185 -15.06 -0.82 -7.09
C PRO A 185 -15.70 -1.14 -5.72
N SER A 186 -14.92 -1.09 -4.64
CA SER A 186 -15.48 -1.15 -3.28
C SER A 186 -15.82 0.25 -2.73
N GLY A 187 -17.00 0.38 -2.12
CA GLY A 187 -17.56 1.67 -1.65
C GLY A 187 -16.78 2.36 -0.51
N ALA A 188 -15.77 1.74 0.09
CA ALA A 188 -15.10 2.23 1.29
C ALA A 188 -13.72 2.85 1.02
N LYS A 189 -13.17 3.60 1.99
CA LYS A 189 -11.88 4.30 1.93
C LYS A 189 -10.65 3.38 1.84
N LYS A 190 -10.85 2.06 1.94
CA LYS A 190 -9.84 1.01 1.82
C LYS A 190 -10.22 0.17 0.59
N HIS A 191 -9.34 0.08 -0.41
CA HIS A 191 -9.54 -0.85 -1.52
C HIS A 191 -8.63 -2.06 -1.39
N VAL A 192 -9.17 -3.18 -1.82
CA VAL A 192 -8.55 -4.50 -1.82
C VAL A 192 -8.55 -4.96 -3.27
N TYR A 193 -7.42 -5.45 -3.77
CA TYR A 193 -7.37 -6.12 -5.08
C TYR A 193 -6.51 -7.38 -4.99
N ARG A 194 -6.81 -8.38 -5.83
CA ARG A 194 -5.96 -9.57 -5.97
C ARG A 194 -4.84 -9.25 -6.95
N SER A 195 -3.59 -9.49 -6.55
CA SER A 195 -2.43 -9.24 -7.41
C SER A 195 -2.48 -10.16 -8.64
N PRO A 196 -2.54 -9.61 -9.87
CA PRO A 196 -2.41 -10.40 -11.09
C PRO A 196 -0.94 -10.75 -11.34
N VAL A 197 -0.68 -11.93 -11.90
CA VAL A 197 0.65 -12.25 -12.45
C VAL A 197 0.85 -11.48 -13.75
N MET A 198 1.94 -10.73 -13.85
CA MET A 198 2.41 -10.26 -15.15
C MET A 198 3.10 -11.40 -15.89
N GLN A 199 2.41 -11.99 -16.87
CA GLN A 199 3.08 -12.81 -17.87
C GLN A 199 3.86 -11.89 -18.80
N HIS A 200 5.19 -11.90 -18.72
CA HIS A 200 6.02 -11.31 -19.75
C HIS A 200 5.77 -12.07 -21.06
N THR A 201 4.97 -11.51 -21.96
CA THR A 201 4.96 -11.94 -23.36
C THR A 201 6.25 -11.44 -23.98
N TYR A 202 7.32 -12.24 -23.87
CA TYR A 202 8.43 -12.14 -24.79
C TYR A 202 7.96 -12.77 -26.11
N ASP A 203 7.61 -11.92 -27.08
CA ASP A 203 7.59 -12.29 -28.50
C ASP A 203 8.98 -12.09 -29.12
#